data_AF-A0A0S4LCB6-F1
#
_entry.id   AF-A0A0S4LCB6-F1
#
_cell.length_a   1.000
_cell.length_b   1.000
_cell.length_c   1.000
_cell.angle_alpha   90.00
_cell.angle_beta   90.00
_cell.angle_gamma   90.00
#
_symmetry.space_group_name_H-M   'P 1'
#
loop_
_entity.id
_entity.type
_entity.pdbx_description
1 polymer ?
#
loop_
_entity_poly.entity_id
_entity_poly.type
_entity_poly.pdbx_seq_one_letter_code
_entity_poly.pdbx_strand_id
1 'polypeptide(L)'
;MSPDPSKGLSVIRQQMTELETLEKQTLQDLNTVAGTERIVKWKARTVALLTESVGHREGQTFASVQPGPSFTHDLVEEFTDLVECYRTPLRVLAKQLAQPPPTRS
;
A
#
# COMPACT_ATOMS: atom_id res chain seq x y z
N MET A 1 23.73 5.11 2.18
CA MET A 1 23.34 3.91 1.42
C MET A 1 22.44 4.37 0.29
N SER A 2 22.82 4.13 -0.96
CA SER A 2 21.94 4.43 -2.09
C SER A 2 20.81 3.39 -2.11
N PRO A 3 19.54 3.80 -2.31
CA PRO A 3 18.43 2.86 -2.39
C PRO A 3 18.63 1.95 -3.60
N ASP A 4 18.56 0.63 -3.39
CA ASP A 4 18.60 -0.36 -4.45
C ASP A 4 17.18 -0.49 -5.05
N PRO A 5 16.96 -0.07 -6.31
CA PRO A 5 15.62 -0.06 -6.90
C PRO A 5 15.01 -1.45 -7.01
N SER A 6 15.84 -2.50 -7.10
CA SER A 6 15.37 -3.90 -7.13
C SER A 6 14.87 -4.32 -5.75
N LYS A 7 15.57 -3.94 -4.68
CA LYS A 7 15.13 -4.16 -3.30
C LYS A 7 13.82 -3.43 -3.01
N GLY A 8 13.73 -2.14 -3.37
CA GLY A 8 12.51 -1.34 -3.20
C GLY A 8 11.31 -1.93 -3.95
N LEU A 9 11.50 -2.34 -5.20
CA LEU A 9 10.44 -2.97 -6.00
C LEU A 9 9.96 -4.31 -5.39
N SER A 10 10.88 -5.11 -4.86
CA SER A 10 10.54 -6.37 -4.17
C SER A 10 9.68 -6.11 -2.94
N VAL A 11 10.06 -5.13 -2.10
CA VAL A 11 9.29 -4.73 -0.92
C VAL A 11 7.88 -4.30 -1.31
N ILE A 12 7.73 -3.43 -2.31
CA ILE A 12 6.39 -2.97 -2.74
C ILE A 12 5.53 -4.14 -3.22
N ARG A 13 6.08 -5.06 -4.02
CA ARG A 13 5.36 -6.26 -4.48
C ARG A 13 4.90 -7.12 -3.32
N GLN A 14 5.77 -7.36 -2.34
CA GLN A 14 5.41 -8.09 -1.13
C GLN A 14 4.27 -7.41 -0.36
N GLN A 15 4.32 -6.09 -0.21
CA GLN A 15 3.27 -5.34 0.50
C GLN A 15 1.93 -5.37 -0.25
N MET A 16 1.93 -5.36 -1.58
CA MET A 16 0.70 -5.55 -2.38
C MET A 16 0.10 -6.94 -2.18
N THR A 17 0.92 -8.00 -2.20
CA THR A 17 0.44 -9.37 -1.95
C THR A 17 -0.11 -9.56 -0.54
N GLU A 18 0.54 -8.95 0.46
CA GLU A 18 0.04 -8.97 1.83
C GLU A 18 -1.31 -8.25 1.94
N LEU A 19 -1.46 -7.10 1.29
CA LEU A 19 -2.71 -6.35 1.25
C LEU A 19 -3.85 -7.15 0.60
N GLU A 20 -3.58 -7.83 -0.53
CA GLU A 20 -4.53 -8.75 -1.18
C GLU A 20 -4.93 -9.92 -0.27
N THR A 21 -4.00 -10.41 0.55
CA THR A 21 -4.26 -11.49 1.50
C THR A 21 -5.18 -11.03 2.62
N LEU A 22 -4.93 -9.83 3.18
CA LEU A 22 -5.77 -9.22 4.21
C LEU A 22 -7.19 -8.97 3.70
N GLU A 23 -7.31 -8.49 2.46
CA GLU A 23 -8.60 -8.29 1.82
C GLU A 23 -9.36 -9.61 1.70
N LYS A 24 -8.75 -10.64 1.09
CA LYS A 24 -9.38 -11.95 0.93
C LYS A 24 -9.82 -12.57 2.24
N GLN A 25 -8.99 -12.50 3.28
CA GLN A 25 -9.33 -13.01 4.61
C GLN A 25 -10.54 -12.27 5.19
N THR A 26 -10.57 -10.94 5.05
CA THR A 26 -11.65 -10.10 5.56
C THR A 26 -12.97 -10.34 4.81
N LEU A 27 -12.91 -10.57 3.50
CA LEU A 27 -14.09 -10.90 2.70
C LEU A 27 -14.61 -12.33 2.97
N GLN A 28 -13.75 -13.23 3.41
CA GLN A 28 -14.13 -14.59 3.82
C GLN A 28 -14.74 -14.63 5.21
N ASP A 29 -14.18 -13.87 6.16
CA ASP A 29 -14.67 -13.82 7.55
C ASP A 29 -15.80 -12.79 7.76
N LEU A 30 -16.03 -11.92 6.76
CA LEU A 30 -16.97 -10.78 6.78
C LEU A 30 -16.79 -9.86 7.99
N ASN A 31 -15.59 -9.84 8.57
CA ASN A 31 -15.26 -9.07 9.75
C ASN A 31 -14.48 -7.81 9.37
N THR A 32 -15.20 -6.85 8.78
CA THR A 32 -14.63 -5.59 8.26
C THR A 32 -14.01 -4.72 9.34
N VAL A 33 -14.48 -4.82 10.60
CA VAL A 33 -13.87 -4.14 11.76
C VAL A 33 -12.46 -4.69 12.02
N ALA A 34 -12.33 -6.01 12.20
CA ALA A 34 -11.02 -6.63 12.40
C ALA A 34 -10.13 -6.48 11.17
N GLY A 35 -10.70 -6.55 9.96
CA GLY A 35 -10.01 -6.27 8.71
C GLY A 35 -9.41 -4.87 8.70
N THR A 36 -10.19 -3.84 9.06
CA THR A 36 -9.73 -2.45 9.13
C THR A 36 -8.56 -2.28 10.11
N GLU A 37 -8.63 -2.91 11.28
CA GLU A 37 -7.52 -2.89 12.23
C GLU A 37 -6.24 -3.54 11.67
N ARG A 38 -6.37 -4.66 10.95
CA ARG A 38 -5.24 -5.31 10.27
C ARG A 38 -4.66 -4.37 9.21
N ILE A 39 -5.49 -3.66 8.44
CA ILE A 39 -5.05 -2.67 7.45
C ILE A 39 -4.29 -1.51 8.11
N VAL A 40 -4.76 -0.98 9.24
CA VAL A 40 -4.06 0.09 9.97
C VAL A 40 -2.67 -0.36 10.42
N LYS A 41 -2.58 -1.56 11.00
CA LYS A 41 -1.29 -2.14 11.44
C LYS A 41 -0.35 -2.39 10.26
N TRP A 42 -0.89 -2.96 9.17
CA TRP A 42 -0.17 -3.18 7.92
C TRP A 42 0.37 -1.85 7.38
N LYS A 43 -0.46 -0.81 7.26
CA LYS A 43 -0.06 0.52 6.74
C LYS A 43 1.11 1.10 7.52
N ALA A 44 1.05 1.09 8.85
CA ALA A 44 2.13 1.62 9.69
C ALA A 44 3.48 0.91 9.42
N ARG A 45 3.46 -0.42 9.28
CA ARG A 45 4.65 -1.20 8.92
C ARG A 45 5.10 -0.91 7.48
N THR A 46 4.18 -0.82 6.53
CA THR A 46 4.48 -0.50 5.13
C THR A 46 5.16 0.87 5.01
N VAL A 47 4.71 1.90 5.73
CA VAL A 47 5.37 3.22 5.76
C VAL A 47 6.84 3.11 6.18
N ALA A 48 7.12 2.36 7.25
CA ALA A 48 8.49 2.14 7.71
C ALA A 48 9.34 1.40 6.67
N LEU A 49 8.79 0.34 6.07
CA LEU A 49 9.47 -0.44 5.03
C LEU A 49 9.76 0.39 3.77
N LEU A 50 8.83 1.22 3.32
CA LEU A 50 9.02 2.11 2.17
C LEU A 50 10.08 3.19 2.48
N THR A 51 10.06 3.73 3.70
CA THR A 51 11.06 4.70 4.17
C THR A 51 12.47 4.13 4.09
N GLU A 52 12.65 2.88 4.51
CA GLU A 52 13.96 2.20 4.51
C GLU A 52 14.40 1.75 3.11
N SER A 53 13.48 1.17 2.33
CA SER A 53 13.82 0.45 1.10
C SER A 53 13.77 1.31 -0.17
N VAL A 54 12.92 2.34 -0.19
CA VAL A 54 12.72 3.21 -1.35
C VAL A 54 13.26 4.61 -1.06
N GLY A 55 12.91 5.17 0.09
CA GLY A 55 13.35 6.49 0.50
C GLY A 55 12.35 7.19 1.42
N HIS A 56 12.86 8.17 2.17
CA HIS A 56 12.07 8.90 3.15
C HIS A 56 10.88 9.65 2.52
N ARG A 57 11.07 10.23 1.33
CA ARG A 57 10.02 10.98 0.64
C ARG A 57 8.85 10.08 0.27
N GLU A 58 9.12 8.90 -0.27
CA GLU A 58 8.14 7.93 -0.71
C GLU A 58 7.40 7.32 0.49
N GLY A 59 8.11 7.03 1.59
CA GLY A 59 7.51 6.64 2.86
C GLY A 59 6.53 7.68 3.41
N GLN A 60 6.93 8.96 3.44
CA GLN A 60 6.05 10.06 3.89
C GLN A 60 4.86 10.30 2.97
N THR A 61 5.08 10.20 1.66
CA THR A 61 3.99 10.32 0.66
C THR A 61 2.95 9.21 0.86
N PHE A 62 3.39 7.99 1.16
CA PHE A 62 2.46 6.91 1.46
C PHE A 62 1.77 7.08 2.83
N ALA A 63 2.49 7.61 3.84
CA ALA A 63 1.93 7.87 5.16
C ALA A 63 0.77 8.88 5.13
N SER A 64 0.84 9.87 4.25
CA SER A 64 -0.19 10.91 4.08
C SER A 64 -1.44 10.43 3.33
N VAL A 65 -1.42 9.23 2.73
CA VAL A 65 -2.61 8.63 2.12
C VAL A 65 -3.65 8.41 3.21
N GLN A 66 -4.82 9.01 3.04
CA GLN A 66 -5.97 8.80 3.92
C GLN A 66 -7.18 8.42 3.07
N PRO A 67 -7.96 7.41 3.49
CA PRO A 67 -9.25 7.14 2.86
C PRO A 67 -10.14 8.38 3.01
N GLY A 68 -10.86 8.72 1.94
CA GLY A 68 -11.89 9.75 2.01
C GLY A 68 -13.06 9.32 2.92
N PRO A 69 -13.98 10.23 3.26
CA PRO A 69 -15.20 9.86 3.94
C PRO A 69 -15.95 8.79 3.14
N SER A 70 -16.36 7.72 3.82
CA SER A 70 -17.27 6.73 3.25
C SER A 70 -18.70 7.27 3.25
N PHE A 71 -19.40 7.09 2.14
CA PHE A 71 -20.80 7.49 1.98
C PHE A 71 -21.73 6.30 1.72
N THR A 72 -21.17 5.09 1.65
CA THR A 72 -21.91 3.86 1.43
C THR A 72 -22.38 3.33 2.78
N HIS A 73 -23.54 2.66 2.84
CA HIS A 73 -23.99 1.95 4.05
C HIS A 73 -23.52 0.48 4.04
N ASP A 74 -22.64 0.12 3.12
CA ASP A 74 -22.13 -1.23 2.92
C ASP A 74 -20.69 -1.33 3.46
N LEU A 75 -20.54 -1.98 4.61
CA LEU A 75 -19.25 -2.14 5.27
C LEU A 75 -18.22 -2.91 4.44
N VAL A 76 -18.66 -3.80 3.54
CA VAL A 76 -17.78 -4.57 2.66
C VAL A 76 -17.27 -3.66 1.54
N GLU A 77 -18.14 -2.83 0.98
CA GLU A 77 -17.76 -1.81 0.00
C GLU A 77 -16.78 -0.81 0.62
N GLU A 78 -17.08 -0.26 1.79
CA GLU A 78 -16.19 0.66 2.52
C GLU A 78 -14.80 0.06 2.78
N PHE A 79 -14.77 -1.21 3.17
CA PHE A 79 -13.50 -1.91 3.41
C PHE A 79 -12.72 -2.15 2.11
N THR A 80 -13.41 -2.48 1.02
CA THR A 80 -12.78 -2.68 -0.29
C THR A 80 -12.20 -1.36 -0.83
N ASP A 81 -12.92 -0.26 -0.64
CA ASP A 81 -12.46 1.09 -0.97
C ASP A 81 -11.22 1.49 -0.16
N LEU A 82 -11.21 1.16 1.14
CA LEU A 82 -10.03 1.35 2.00
C LEU A 82 -8.82 0.60 1.46
N VAL A 83 -9.00 -0.66 1.01
CA VAL A 83 -7.92 -1.47 0.43
C VAL A 83 -7.41 -0.83 -0.86
N GLU A 84 -8.31 -0.42 -1.77
CA GLU A 84 -7.92 0.20 -3.05
C GLU A 84 -7.22 1.56 -2.86
N CYS A 85 -7.62 2.33 -1.84
CA CYS A 85 -6.97 3.58 -1.45
C CYS A 85 -5.46 3.41 -1.21
N TYR A 86 -5.05 2.29 -0.61
CA TYR A 86 -3.63 1.98 -0.38
C TYR A 86 -2.98 1.20 -1.53
N ARG A 87 -3.73 0.35 -2.23
CA ARG A 87 -3.22 -0.43 -3.36
C ARG A 87 -2.78 0.46 -4.52
N THR A 88 -3.56 1.49 -4.82
CA THR A 88 -3.30 2.42 -5.93
C THR A 88 -1.92 3.09 -5.84
N PRO A 89 -1.54 3.78 -4.75
CA PRO A 89 -0.23 4.41 -4.63
C PRO A 89 0.93 3.40 -4.65
N LEU A 90 0.76 2.18 -4.11
CA LEU A 90 1.77 1.12 -4.21
C LEU A 90 1.99 0.68 -5.67
N ARG A 91 0.92 0.50 -6.45
CA ARG A 91 1.02 0.17 -7.89
C ARG A 91 1.73 1.28 -8.67
N VAL A 92 1.42 2.55 -8.38
CA VAL A 92 2.08 3.70 -9.01
C VAL A 92 3.58 3.71 -8.68
N LEU A 93 3.94 3.53 -7.40
CA LEU A 93 5.32 3.51 -6.97
C LEU A 93 6.11 2.33 -7.58
N ALA A 94 5.51 1.14 -7.63
CA ALA A 94 6.13 -0.02 -8.29
C ALA A 94 6.41 0.24 -9.77
N LYS A 95 5.50 0.90 -10.48
CA LYS A 95 5.71 1.28 -11.89
C LYS A 95 6.85 2.28 -12.04
N GLN A 96 6.94 3.28 -11.15
CA GLN A 96 8.01 4.27 -11.17
C GLN A 96 9.38 3.64 -10.93
N LEU A 97 9.50 2.71 -9.98
CA LEU A 97 10.76 2.01 -9.70
C LEU A 97 11.16 1.01 -10.80
N ALA A 98 10.20 0.49 -11.55
CA ALA A 98 10.47 -0.42 -12.66
C ALA A 98 10.89 0.30 -13.96
N GLN A 99 10.72 1.62 -14.05
CA GLN A 99 11.15 2.39 -15.22
C GLN A 99 12.66 2.67 -15.15
N PRO A 100 13.41 2.47 -16.25
CA PRO A 100 14.79 2.93 -16.33
C PRO A 100 14.81 4.47 -16.22
N PRO A 101 15.88 5.06 -15.64
CA PRO A 101 16.02 6.51 -15.61
C PRO A 101 15.93 7.06 -17.05
N PRO A 102 15.22 8.18 -17.28
CA PRO A 102 15.07 8.71 -18.63
C PRO A 102 16.46 9.00 -19.20
N THR A 103 16.76 8.39 -20.35
CA THR A 103 17.92 8.74 -21.17
C THR A 103 17.73 10.17 -21.64
N ARG A 104 18.42 11.10 -20.97
CA ARG A 104 18.64 12.45 -21.49
C ARG A 104 19.61 12.33 -22.67
N SER A 105 19.07 12.37 -23.89
CA SER A 105 19.83 12.67 -25.10
C SER A 105 20.09 14.17 -25.21
#